data_AF-A0A7Z2ZPB3-F1
#
_entry.id   AF-A0A7Z2ZPB3-F1
#
_cell.length_a   1.000
_cell.length_b   1.000
_cell.length_c   1.000
_cell.angle_alpha   90.00
_cell.angle_beta   90.00
_cell.angle_gamma   90.00
#
_symmetry.space_group_name_H-M   'P 1'
#
loop_
_entity.id
_entity.type
_entity.pdbx_description
1 polymer ?
#
loop_
_entity_poly.entity_id
_entity_poly.type
_entity_poly.pdbx_seq_one_letter_code
_entity_poly.pdbx_strand_id
1 'polypeptide(L)'
;MNKRTLLITDLDGTLLTRDQRISPENEAAIKLFQRRGGLFTFATGRTEAAVDRFVRQLQLDIPMILYNGARITDPRTGEVLYEEKLSLPLNLWEELLVAARSGVALLLYRDGNVYAPERNARLEKHERKDGVTCKPFQAGFVQEPFNKILLIADRTDSLLDLERKIRDCGIDCEMVYSESDYLEILPSNVSKGTALGQLLRLLEFDDVYTVAVGDNLNDLTMLMRADLGVAVENAHPDLKQVAKSIGGHHERHAISLIVNELLKPTNKTGVIEMNWLEEAKRIAMEAGTMIKSRVGSGFLAEEKSSSFDVVTEVDRASEKLIRDRIREIAPDHTFLGEEESFDNAQSFSERLDSAETEPNLWIVDPIDGTSNFVQGISGFTVSIAMASYGEIILGVVYDPMKDEMFYAEKGKGAFMNGIPLRVALTSRLDQSVVGTGFPSKTEAREKVMAGLLEVGKRCRTIRALGSAACQMSYVAAGRLTAFWENGLNVWDVAAGVVLIREAGGQVSDTRGAPFSLKTKDMFGSNGNIHAKMLACLK
;
A
#
# COMPACT_ATOMS: atom_id res chain seq x y z
N MET A 1 -9.09 16.97 8.89
CA MET A 1 -10.02 16.98 7.73
C MET A 1 -9.59 15.84 6.80
N ASN A 2 -10.47 14.90 6.46
CA ASN A 2 -10.13 13.74 5.61
C ASN A 2 -10.03 14.19 4.15
N LYS A 3 -8.87 13.98 3.50
CA LYS A 3 -8.69 14.24 2.05
C LYS A 3 -9.70 13.46 1.22
N ARG A 4 -10.43 14.12 0.32
CA ARG A 4 -11.25 13.41 -0.70
C ARG A 4 -10.32 12.76 -1.71
N THR A 5 -10.71 11.63 -2.29
CA THR A 5 -9.91 10.98 -3.35
C THR A 5 -10.60 11.17 -4.70
N LEU A 6 -9.88 11.70 -5.68
CA LEU A 6 -10.29 11.76 -7.08
C LEU A 6 -9.59 10.66 -7.86
N LEU A 7 -10.34 9.71 -8.39
CA LEU A 7 -9.88 8.73 -9.36
C LEU A 7 -10.25 9.22 -10.76
N ILE A 8 -9.25 9.50 -11.58
CA ILE A 8 -9.39 9.89 -12.98
C ILE A 8 -8.69 8.87 -13.88
N THR A 9 -9.38 8.44 -14.93
CA THR A 9 -8.88 7.36 -15.81
C THR A 9 -9.04 7.73 -17.27
N ASP A 10 -8.10 7.28 -18.12
CA ASP A 10 -8.41 7.14 -19.54
C ASP A 10 -9.45 6.04 -19.79
N LEU A 11 -10.07 6.07 -20.98
CA LEU A 11 -11.05 5.09 -21.41
C LEU A 11 -10.41 3.94 -22.20
N ASP A 12 -9.73 4.25 -23.30
CA ASP A 12 -9.26 3.26 -24.27
C ASP A 12 -8.02 2.55 -23.73
N GLY A 13 -7.94 1.22 -23.84
CA GLY A 13 -6.80 0.48 -23.28
C GLY A 13 -6.65 0.57 -21.76
N THR A 14 -7.56 1.25 -21.04
CA THR A 14 -7.47 1.49 -19.60
C THR A 14 -8.74 1.04 -18.86
N LEU A 15 -9.88 1.73 -19.06
CA LEU A 15 -11.16 1.40 -18.42
C LEU A 15 -12.00 0.43 -19.26
N LEU A 16 -11.97 0.59 -20.58
CA LEU A 16 -12.78 -0.16 -21.52
C LEU A 16 -12.11 -1.48 -21.90
N THR A 17 -12.93 -2.51 -22.12
CA THR A 17 -12.50 -3.73 -22.79
C THR A 17 -12.33 -3.49 -24.30
N ARG A 18 -11.71 -4.43 -25.00
CA ARG A 18 -11.55 -4.44 -26.46
C ARG A 18 -12.87 -4.28 -27.22
N ASP A 19 -13.98 -4.70 -26.61
CA ASP A 19 -15.33 -4.59 -27.15
C ASP A 19 -15.98 -3.23 -26.88
N GLN A 20 -15.19 -2.25 -26.41
CA GLN A 20 -15.59 -0.86 -26.20
C GLN A 20 -16.72 -0.73 -25.16
N ARG A 21 -16.61 -1.51 -24.08
CA ARG A 21 -17.56 -1.56 -22.95
C ARG A 21 -16.83 -1.48 -21.62
N ILE A 22 -17.49 -0.94 -20.62
CA ILE A 22 -17.06 -1.06 -19.22
C ILE A 22 -17.46 -2.46 -18.74
N SER A 23 -16.51 -3.24 -18.26
CA SER A 23 -16.80 -4.56 -17.68
C SER A 23 -17.65 -4.42 -16.40
N PRO A 24 -18.54 -5.39 -16.09
CA PRO A 24 -19.34 -5.38 -14.87
C PRO A 24 -18.52 -5.16 -13.58
N GLU A 25 -17.30 -5.69 -13.51
CA GLU A 25 -16.39 -5.60 -12.37
C GLU A 25 -15.86 -4.17 -12.18
N ASN A 26 -15.41 -3.51 -13.25
CA ASN A 26 -15.03 -2.09 -13.23
C ASN A 26 -16.25 -1.23 -12.85
N GLU A 27 -17.42 -1.47 -13.45
CA GLU A 27 -18.64 -0.72 -13.14
C GLU A 27 -19.03 -0.86 -11.66
N ALA A 28 -19.07 -2.08 -11.13
CA ALA A 28 -19.41 -2.35 -9.74
C ALA A 28 -18.43 -1.69 -8.77
N ALA A 29 -17.13 -1.76 -9.08
CA ALA A 29 -16.07 -1.15 -8.28
C ALA A 29 -16.18 0.38 -8.28
N ILE A 30 -16.30 1.02 -9.45
CA ILE A 30 -16.46 2.47 -9.57
C ILE A 30 -17.69 2.95 -8.80
N LYS A 31 -18.84 2.28 -8.96
CA LYS A 31 -20.05 2.62 -8.21
C LYS A 31 -19.88 2.44 -6.71
N LEU A 32 -19.13 1.44 -6.27
CA LEU A 32 -18.80 1.27 -4.84
C LEU A 32 -17.90 2.41 -4.34
N PHE A 33 -16.90 2.80 -5.11
CA PHE A 33 -16.00 3.92 -4.81
C PHE A 33 -16.76 5.24 -4.69
N GLN A 34 -17.66 5.54 -5.62
CA GLN A 34 -18.54 6.71 -5.56
C GLN A 34 -19.47 6.66 -4.33
N ARG A 35 -20.10 5.52 -4.03
CA ARG A 35 -20.93 5.35 -2.81
C ARG A 35 -20.14 5.54 -1.51
N ARG A 36 -18.82 5.32 -1.51
CA ARG A 36 -17.93 5.55 -0.37
C ARG A 36 -17.38 6.99 -0.31
N GLY A 37 -17.89 7.89 -1.15
CA GLY A 37 -17.51 9.31 -1.18
C GLY A 37 -16.28 9.62 -2.04
N GLY A 38 -15.80 8.66 -2.82
CA GLY A 38 -14.78 8.88 -3.83
C GLY A 38 -15.32 9.67 -5.03
N LEU A 39 -14.50 10.55 -5.59
CA LEU A 39 -14.83 11.33 -6.79
C LEU A 39 -14.29 10.58 -8.00
N PHE A 40 -15.12 10.30 -8.99
CA PHE A 40 -14.70 9.55 -10.19
C PHE A 40 -15.07 10.30 -11.46
N THR A 41 -14.13 10.37 -12.41
CA THR A 41 -14.35 10.94 -13.73
C THR A 41 -13.36 10.35 -14.75
N PHE A 42 -13.50 10.71 -16.02
CA PHE A 42 -12.57 10.29 -17.07
C PHE A 42 -11.77 11.47 -17.64
N ALA A 43 -10.59 11.15 -18.18
CA ALA A 43 -9.83 12.02 -19.07
C ALA A 43 -9.56 11.30 -20.39
N THR A 44 -10.23 11.72 -21.46
CA THR A 44 -10.25 10.97 -22.72
C THR A 44 -10.13 11.86 -23.96
N GLY A 45 -9.68 11.27 -25.07
CA GLY A 45 -9.64 11.90 -26.40
C GLY A 45 -11.00 12.04 -27.08
N ARG A 46 -12.08 11.52 -26.46
CA ARG A 46 -13.43 11.41 -27.02
C ARG A 46 -14.29 12.67 -26.84
N THR A 47 -15.40 12.75 -27.58
CA THR A 47 -16.44 13.79 -27.47
C THR A 47 -17.48 13.45 -26.40
N GLU A 48 -18.32 14.43 -26.06
CA GLU A 48 -19.48 14.26 -25.17
C GLU A 48 -20.41 13.13 -25.65
N ALA A 49 -20.75 13.12 -26.94
CA ALA A 49 -21.63 12.12 -27.52
C ALA A 49 -21.05 10.70 -27.41
N ALA A 50 -19.73 10.57 -27.56
CA ALA A 50 -19.04 9.28 -27.47
C ALA A 50 -19.01 8.70 -26.04
N VAL A 51 -19.07 9.57 -25.03
CA VAL A 51 -19.00 9.17 -23.61
C VAL A 51 -20.37 9.12 -22.94
N ASP A 52 -21.44 9.68 -23.54
CA ASP A 52 -22.79 9.75 -22.95
C ASP A 52 -23.27 8.40 -22.39
N ARG A 53 -23.04 7.30 -23.12
CA ARG A 53 -23.40 5.95 -22.65
C ARG A 53 -22.69 5.56 -21.35
N PHE A 54 -21.42 5.94 -21.20
CA PHE A 54 -20.61 5.64 -20.01
C PHE A 54 -20.96 6.57 -18.85
N VAL A 55 -21.24 7.84 -19.15
CA VAL A 55 -21.77 8.82 -18.19
C VAL A 55 -23.06 8.31 -17.57
N ARG A 56 -24.01 7.83 -18.38
CA ARG A 56 -25.27 7.25 -17.90
C ARG A 56 -25.05 5.95 -17.12
N GLN A 57 -24.18 5.07 -17.62
CA GLN A 57 -23.87 3.78 -16.98
C GLN A 57 -23.30 3.97 -15.57
N LEU A 58 -22.35 4.90 -15.40
CA LEU A 58 -21.66 5.17 -14.13
C LEU A 58 -22.29 6.29 -13.30
N GLN A 59 -23.29 6.98 -13.82
CA GLN A 59 -23.96 8.12 -13.16
C GLN A 59 -22.95 9.20 -12.74
N LEU A 60 -22.10 9.64 -13.69
CA LEU A 60 -21.09 10.65 -13.38
C LEU A 60 -21.72 12.01 -13.03
N ASP A 61 -21.21 12.61 -11.97
CA ASP A 61 -21.60 13.92 -11.44
C ASP A 61 -20.41 14.89 -11.29
N ILE A 62 -19.21 14.45 -11.67
CA ILE A 62 -17.96 15.23 -11.66
C ILE A 62 -17.63 15.63 -13.11
N PRO A 63 -17.17 16.88 -13.36
CA PRO A 63 -16.78 17.30 -14.70
C PRO A 63 -15.73 16.39 -15.34
N MET A 64 -15.87 16.20 -16.65
CA MET A 64 -15.06 15.27 -17.44
C MET A 64 -14.03 16.01 -18.27
N ILE A 65 -12.84 15.45 -18.40
CA ILE A 65 -11.82 15.95 -19.33
C ILE A 65 -12.00 15.25 -20.67
N LEU A 66 -12.29 16.03 -21.71
CA LEU A 66 -12.56 15.56 -23.07
C LEU A 66 -11.52 16.10 -24.05
N TYR A 67 -11.49 15.55 -25.27
CA TYR A 67 -10.58 15.99 -26.33
C TYR A 67 -9.10 16.03 -25.88
N ASN A 68 -8.67 15.07 -25.05
CA ASN A 68 -7.32 14.97 -24.47
C ASN A 68 -6.86 16.21 -23.69
N GLY A 69 -7.81 16.95 -23.12
CA GLY A 69 -7.54 18.11 -22.27
C GLY A 69 -8.08 19.42 -22.81
N ALA A 70 -8.48 19.48 -24.09
CA ALA A 70 -8.94 20.72 -24.70
C ALA A 70 -10.32 21.17 -24.22
N ARG A 71 -11.05 20.35 -23.45
CA ARG A 71 -12.36 20.72 -22.91
C ARG A 71 -12.67 20.04 -21.58
N ILE A 72 -13.34 20.77 -20.68
CA ILE A 72 -13.94 20.22 -19.46
C ILE A 72 -15.44 20.50 -19.49
N THR A 73 -16.25 19.47 -19.36
CA THR A 73 -17.72 19.56 -19.45
C THR A 73 -18.36 18.96 -18.20
N ASP A 74 -19.36 19.63 -17.60
CA ASP A 74 -20.19 19.05 -16.54
C ASP A 74 -21.16 18.02 -17.14
N PRO A 75 -21.09 16.73 -16.75
CA PRO A 75 -21.94 15.68 -17.32
C PRO A 75 -23.44 15.85 -17.01
N ARG A 76 -23.82 16.62 -15.98
CA ARG A 76 -25.20 16.78 -15.53
C ARG A 76 -25.94 17.85 -16.33
N THR A 77 -25.26 18.96 -16.60
CA THR A 77 -25.83 20.12 -17.29
C THR A 77 -25.46 20.19 -18.76
N GLY A 78 -24.35 19.53 -19.16
CA GLY A 78 -23.73 19.70 -20.47
C GLY A 78 -22.97 21.03 -20.61
N GLU A 79 -22.80 21.77 -19.52
CA GLU A 79 -22.09 23.04 -19.50
C GLU A 79 -20.60 22.86 -19.75
N VAL A 80 -20.04 23.72 -20.60
CA VAL A 80 -18.60 23.77 -20.91
C VAL A 80 -17.92 24.67 -19.90
N LEU A 81 -17.12 24.10 -19.01
CA LEU A 81 -16.44 24.80 -17.93
C LEU A 81 -15.05 25.31 -18.34
N TYR A 82 -14.45 24.66 -19.32
CA TYR A 82 -13.16 25.03 -19.88
C TYR A 82 -13.12 24.56 -21.34
N GLU A 83 -12.55 25.39 -22.22
CA GLU A 83 -12.36 25.05 -23.63
C GLU A 83 -11.13 25.78 -24.19
N GLU A 84 -10.29 25.04 -24.90
CA GLU A 84 -9.24 25.58 -25.75
C GLU A 84 -9.45 25.10 -27.18
N LYS A 85 -9.03 25.93 -28.13
CA LYS A 85 -9.09 25.62 -29.55
C LYS A 85 -7.85 26.13 -30.27
N LEU A 86 -7.49 25.46 -31.36
CA LEU A 86 -6.43 25.88 -32.26
C LEU A 86 -6.99 26.21 -33.64
N SER A 87 -6.36 27.16 -34.32
CA SER A 87 -6.60 27.46 -35.74
C SER A 87 -5.36 27.07 -36.54
N LEU A 88 -5.57 26.45 -37.71
CA LEU A 88 -4.47 26.11 -38.60
C LEU A 88 -4.24 27.19 -39.66
N PRO A 89 -2.98 27.46 -40.05
CA PRO A 89 -2.69 28.30 -41.19
C PRO A 89 -3.10 27.61 -42.51
N LEU A 90 -3.40 28.41 -43.54
CA LEU A 90 -3.94 27.92 -44.82
C LEU A 90 -3.03 26.91 -45.53
N ASN A 91 -1.71 27.09 -45.47
CA ASN A 91 -0.75 26.16 -46.06
C ASN A 91 -0.81 24.77 -45.39
N LEU A 92 -0.96 24.71 -44.08
CA LEU A 92 -1.08 23.46 -43.36
C LEU A 92 -2.42 22.77 -43.66
N TRP A 93 -3.50 23.55 -43.87
CA TRP A 93 -4.76 23.00 -44.34
C TRP A 93 -4.66 22.28 -45.68
N GLU A 94 -3.96 22.88 -46.65
CA GLU A 94 -3.77 22.27 -47.96
C GLU A 94 -3.03 20.92 -47.84
N GLU A 95 -1.98 20.87 -47.04
CA GLU A 95 -1.23 19.64 -46.74
C GLU A 95 -2.11 18.56 -46.11
N LEU A 96 -2.89 18.90 -45.09
CA LEU A 96 -3.77 17.94 -44.41
C LEU A 96 -4.90 17.43 -45.32
N LEU A 97 -5.46 18.29 -46.18
CA LEU A 97 -6.48 17.88 -47.16
C LEU A 97 -5.89 17.01 -48.27
N VAL A 98 -4.66 17.27 -48.70
CA VAL A 98 -3.92 16.39 -49.63
C VAL A 98 -3.69 15.02 -48.99
N ALA A 99 -3.26 14.99 -47.73
CA ALA A 99 -3.06 13.75 -46.99
C ALA A 99 -4.36 12.95 -46.83
N ALA A 100 -5.48 13.63 -46.55
CA ALA A 100 -6.79 13.01 -46.44
C ALA A 100 -7.20 12.29 -47.75
N ARG A 101 -7.03 12.97 -48.90
CA ARG A 101 -7.25 12.38 -50.24
C ARG A 101 -6.30 11.22 -50.54
N SER A 102 -5.14 11.18 -49.88
CA SER A 102 -4.14 10.12 -50.03
C SER A 102 -4.34 8.94 -49.08
N GLY A 103 -5.45 8.90 -48.34
CA GLY A 103 -5.84 7.76 -47.50
C GLY A 103 -5.53 7.88 -46.01
N VAL A 104 -5.05 9.05 -45.54
CA VAL A 104 -5.01 9.39 -44.10
C VAL A 104 -6.43 9.70 -43.65
N ALA A 105 -6.88 9.17 -42.50
CA ALA A 105 -8.13 9.67 -41.92
C ALA A 105 -7.85 10.97 -41.16
N LEU A 106 -8.44 12.07 -41.63
CA LEU A 106 -8.38 13.37 -40.98
C LEU A 106 -9.70 13.63 -40.26
N LEU A 107 -9.65 13.73 -38.95
CA LEU A 107 -10.80 13.99 -38.09
C LEU A 107 -10.61 15.32 -37.36
N LEU A 108 -11.63 16.15 -37.41
CA LEU A 108 -11.63 17.52 -36.92
C LEU A 108 -12.70 17.66 -35.83
N TYR A 109 -12.29 17.98 -34.61
CA TYR A 109 -13.16 18.01 -33.45
C TYR A 109 -13.54 19.45 -33.11
N ARG A 110 -14.83 19.76 -33.13
CA ARG A 110 -15.35 21.12 -32.86
C ARG A 110 -16.78 21.06 -32.34
N ASP A 111 -17.07 21.82 -31.29
CA ASP A 111 -18.42 22.08 -30.77
C ASP A 111 -19.25 20.80 -30.55
N GLY A 112 -18.67 19.78 -29.91
CA GLY A 112 -19.35 18.51 -29.65
C GLY A 112 -19.46 17.58 -30.87
N ASN A 113 -18.91 17.95 -32.02
CA ASN A 113 -19.00 17.23 -33.27
C ASN A 113 -17.62 16.83 -33.81
N VAL A 114 -17.62 15.79 -34.65
CA VAL A 114 -16.44 15.35 -35.40
C VAL A 114 -16.74 15.48 -36.88
N TYR A 115 -15.81 16.05 -37.61
CA TYR A 115 -15.92 16.28 -39.04
C TYR A 115 -14.78 15.61 -39.78
N ALA A 116 -15.05 15.16 -41.00
CA ALA A 116 -14.02 14.62 -41.87
C ALA A 116 -14.25 15.07 -43.32
N PRO A 117 -13.19 15.46 -44.04
CA PRO A 117 -13.29 15.82 -45.46
C PRO A 117 -13.40 14.59 -46.36
N GLU A 118 -12.81 13.46 -45.96
CA GLU A 118 -12.79 12.23 -46.73
C GLU A 118 -13.24 11.05 -45.85
N ARG A 119 -13.96 10.10 -46.44
CA ARG A 119 -14.31 8.83 -45.77
C ARG A 119 -13.41 7.72 -46.28
N ASN A 120 -12.85 6.95 -45.37
CA ASN A 120 -12.03 5.79 -45.67
C ASN A 120 -12.18 4.72 -44.58
N ALA A 121 -11.61 3.53 -44.81
CA ALA A 121 -11.72 2.40 -43.88
C ALA A 121 -11.16 2.69 -42.48
N ARG A 122 -10.15 3.56 -42.36
CA ARG A 122 -9.57 3.97 -41.06
C ARG A 122 -10.56 4.84 -40.28
N LEU A 123 -11.19 5.81 -40.94
CA LEU A 123 -12.26 6.62 -40.35
C LEU A 123 -13.44 5.74 -39.89
N GLU A 124 -13.89 4.81 -40.73
CA GLU A 124 -15.01 3.93 -40.35
C GLU A 124 -14.66 3.01 -39.17
N LYS A 125 -13.41 2.55 -39.09
CA LYS A 125 -12.91 1.79 -37.92
C LYS A 125 -12.96 2.68 -36.67
N HIS A 126 -12.55 3.93 -36.78
CA HIS A 126 -12.61 4.92 -35.69
C HIS A 126 -14.04 5.20 -35.23
N GLU A 127 -14.96 5.47 -36.16
CA GLU A 127 -16.38 5.71 -35.87
C GLU A 127 -17.02 4.52 -35.12
N ARG A 128 -16.72 3.29 -35.54
CA ARG A 128 -17.19 2.07 -34.84
C ARG A 128 -16.59 1.93 -33.45
N LYS A 129 -15.31 2.28 -33.27
CA LYS A 129 -14.61 2.23 -31.98
C LYS A 129 -15.19 3.24 -30.99
N ASP A 130 -15.33 4.49 -31.41
CA ASP A 130 -15.77 5.59 -30.54
C ASP A 130 -17.30 5.66 -30.41
N GLY A 131 -18.04 5.04 -31.32
CA GLY A 131 -19.50 5.17 -31.39
C GLY A 131 -19.95 6.54 -31.87
N VAL A 132 -19.13 7.23 -32.66
CA VAL A 132 -19.39 8.57 -33.19
C VAL A 132 -19.56 8.49 -34.70
N THR A 133 -20.48 9.27 -35.25
CA THR A 133 -20.60 9.47 -36.71
C THR A 133 -19.98 10.82 -37.09
N CYS A 134 -18.98 10.79 -37.95
CA CYS A 134 -18.34 11.97 -38.50
C CYS A 134 -19.26 12.65 -39.51
N LYS A 135 -19.43 13.95 -39.34
CA LYS A 135 -20.16 14.80 -40.27
C LYS A 135 -19.27 15.21 -41.46
N PRO A 136 -19.85 15.50 -42.62
CA PRO A 136 -19.09 16.04 -43.75
C PRO A 136 -18.43 17.37 -43.37
N PHE A 137 -17.16 17.54 -43.72
CA PHE A 137 -16.47 18.82 -43.64
C PHE A 137 -17.08 19.85 -44.61
N GLN A 138 -17.06 21.13 -44.21
CA GLN A 138 -17.51 22.24 -45.05
C GLN A 138 -16.33 23.18 -45.32
N ALA A 139 -16.20 23.70 -46.55
CA ALA A 139 -15.05 24.52 -46.94
C ALA A 139 -14.82 25.76 -46.04
N GLY A 140 -15.87 26.31 -45.42
CA GLY A 140 -15.76 27.44 -44.49
C GLY A 140 -15.02 27.11 -43.19
N PHE A 141 -14.91 25.84 -42.82
CA PHE A 141 -14.26 25.40 -41.58
C PHE A 141 -12.75 25.61 -41.55
N VAL A 142 -12.14 25.87 -42.71
CA VAL A 142 -10.71 26.21 -42.82
C VAL A 142 -10.35 27.44 -41.98
N GLN A 143 -11.31 28.35 -41.73
CA GLN A 143 -11.09 29.56 -40.94
C GLN A 143 -11.51 29.42 -39.47
N GLU A 144 -12.07 28.27 -39.10
CA GLU A 144 -12.66 28.06 -37.78
C GLU A 144 -11.67 27.35 -36.84
N PRO A 145 -11.78 27.58 -35.52
CA PRO A 145 -10.92 26.92 -34.54
C PRO A 145 -11.48 25.54 -34.13
N PHE A 146 -10.58 24.60 -33.81
CA PHE A 146 -10.88 23.21 -33.44
C PHE A 146 -10.35 22.87 -32.06
N ASN A 147 -11.07 22.06 -31.29
CA ASN A 147 -10.60 21.57 -30.00
C ASN A 147 -9.40 20.61 -30.17
N LYS A 148 -9.44 19.81 -31.23
CA LYS A 148 -8.44 18.78 -31.52
C LYS A 148 -8.51 18.37 -32.99
N ILE A 149 -7.36 17.96 -33.53
CA ILE A 149 -7.26 17.32 -34.85
C ILE A 149 -6.62 15.96 -34.66
N LEU A 150 -7.18 14.94 -35.32
CA LEU A 150 -6.68 13.56 -35.27
C LEU A 150 -6.36 13.09 -36.69
N LEU A 151 -5.16 12.53 -36.84
CA LEU A 151 -4.67 11.91 -38.04
C LEU A 151 -4.49 10.42 -37.79
N ILE A 152 -5.15 9.58 -38.58
CA ILE A 152 -5.02 8.12 -38.49
C ILE A 152 -4.39 7.59 -39.78
N ALA A 153 -3.19 7.05 -39.65
CA ALA A 153 -2.45 6.40 -40.72
C ALA A 153 -1.35 5.50 -40.13
N ASP A 154 -0.83 4.58 -40.94
CA ASP A 154 0.24 3.70 -40.49
C ASP A 154 1.47 4.55 -40.11
N ARG A 155 2.04 4.34 -38.91
CA ARG A 155 3.21 5.10 -38.40
C ARG A 155 4.49 4.67 -39.12
N THR A 156 4.51 5.05 -40.38
CA THR A 156 5.56 4.93 -41.37
C THR A 156 5.87 6.34 -41.88
N ASP A 157 6.36 6.48 -43.10
CA ASP A 157 6.68 7.76 -43.72
C ASP A 157 5.51 8.76 -43.68
N SER A 158 4.25 8.31 -43.70
CA SER A 158 3.09 9.21 -43.77
C SER A 158 2.86 10.07 -42.52
N LEU A 159 2.74 9.49 -41.32
CA LEU A 159 2.53 10.30 -40.09
C LEU A 159 3.79 11.06 -39.71
N LEU A 160 4.98 10.49 -39.92
CA LEU A 160 6.24 11.16 -39.63
C LEU A 160 6.46 12.37 -40.55
N ASP A 161 6.10 12.28 -41.83
CA ASP A 161 6.15 13.41 -42.76
C ASP A 161 5.16 14.51 -42.35
N LEU A 162 3.93 14.15 -41.98
CA LEU A 162 2.93 15.11 -41.50
C LEU A 162 3.36 15.79 -40.21
N GLU A 163 3.90 15.04 -39.24
CA GLU A 163 4.44 15.60 -38.00
C GLU A 163 5.55 16.63 -38.29
N ARG A 164 6.49 16.29 -39.18
CA ARG A 164 7.55 17.22 -39.62
C ARG A 164 6.96 18.46 -40.28
N LYS A 165 6.01 18.31 -41.20
CA LYS A 165 5.34 19.44 -41.87
C LYS A 165 4.62 20.36 -40.89
N ILE A 166 3.94 19.80 -39.88
CA ILE A 166 3.28 20.58 -38.83
C ILE A 166 4.32 21.39 -38.04
N ARG A 167 5.45 20.77 -37.66
CA ARG A 167 6.56 21.47 -36.99
C ARG A 167 7.14 22.59 -37.85
N ASP A 168 7.38 22.31 -39.14
CA ASP A 168 7.96 23.25 -40.09
C ASP A 168 7.03 24.45 -40.39
N CYS A 169 5.71 24.27 -40.25
CA CYS A 169 4.74 25.36 -40.37
C CYS A 169 4.82 26.38 -39.21
N GLY A 170 5.51 26.06 -38.11
CA GLY A 170 5.70 26.96 -36.98
C GLY A 170 4.43 27.27 -36.19
N ILE A 171 3.40 26.42 -36.30
CA ILE A 171 2.20 26.54 -35.46
C ILE A 171 2.53 26.15 -34.01
N ASP A 172 2.06 26.95 -33.07
CA ASP A 172 2.16 26.65 -31.64
C ASP A 172 1.08 25.63 -31.25
N CYS A 173 1.46 24.36 -31.18
CA CYS A 173 0.56 23.25 -30.88
C CYS A 173 1.28 22.14 -30.12
N GLU A 174 0.51 21.36 -29.38
CA GLU A 174 0.97 20.11 -28.80
C GLU A 174 0.68 18.95 -29.76
N MET A 175 1.64 18.04 -29.93
CA MET A 175 1.47 16.83 -30.72
C MET A 175 1.74 15.59 -29.87
N VAL A 176 0.80 14.65 -29.89
CA VAL A 176 0.91 13.43 -29.09
C VAL A 176 0.35 12.22 -29.82
N TYR A 177 1.01 11.07 -29.64
CA TYR A 177 0.51 9.80 -30.13
C TYR A 177 -0.37 9.15 -29.07
N SER A 178 -1.63 8.91 -29.39
CA SER A 178 -2.59 8.20 -28.51
C SER A 178 -2.72 6.71 -28.83
N GLU A 179 -2.25 6.28 -30.01
CA GLU A 179 -2.05 4.90 -30.43
C GLU A 179 -0.85 4.82 -31.38
N SER A 180 -0.46 3.61 -31.79
CA SER A 180 0.62 3.43 -32.76
C SER A 180 0.38 4.14 -34.09
N ASP A 181 -0.87 4.35 -34.48
CA ASP A 181 -1.33 4.89 -35.77
C ASP A 181 -2.15 6.17 -35.62
N TYR A 182 -2.17 6.79 -34.43
CA TYR A 182 -2.99 7.97 -34.11
C TYR A 182 -2.09 9.12 -33.68
N LEU A 183 -1.96 10.14 -34.54
CA LEU A 183 -1.30 11.39 -34.22
C LEU A 183 -2.34 12.46 -33.94
N GLU A 184 -2.28 13.05 -32.75
CA GLU A 184 -3.17 14.11 -32.32
C GLU A 184 -2.48 15.45 -32.26
N ILE A 185 -3.18 16.49 -32.70
CA ILE A 185 -2.75 17.88 -32.66
C ILE A 185 -3.74 18.63 -31.76
N LEU A 186 -3.19 19.26 -30.73
CA LEU A 186 -3.91 19.96 -29.67
C LEU A 186 -3.43 21.42 -29.58
N PRO A 187 -4.23 22.32 -28.99
CA PRO A 187 -3.78 23.69 -28.72
C PRO A 187 -2.52 23.70 -27.85
N SER A 188 -1.73 24.77 -27.94
CA SER A 188 -0.52 24.91 -27.13
C SER A 188 -0.80 24.78 -25.63
N ASN A 189 0.10 24.12 -24.89
CA ASN A 189 -0.02 23.83 -23.45
C ASN A 189 -1.26 22.99 -23.05
N VAL A 190 -1.96 22.37 -24.00
CA VAL A 190 -3.09 21.48 -23.71
C VAL A 190 -2.62 20.04 -23.58
N SER A 191 -2.96 19.43 -22.45
CA SER A 191 -2.78 18.01 -22.19
C SER A 191 -3.77 17.55 -21.11
N LYS A 192 -3.91 16.24 -20.93
CA LYS A 192 -4.70 15.70 -19.81
C LYS A 192 -4.17 16.17 -18.45
N GLY A 193 -2.85 16.34 -18.30
CA GLY A 193 -2.25 16.85 -17.06
C GLY A 193 -2.55 18.32 -16.77
N THR A 194 -2.50 19.19 -17.78
CA THR A 194 -2.87 20.61 -17.61
C THR A 194 -4.37 20.75 -17.35
N ALA A 195 -5.20 19.97 -18.04
CA ALA A 195 -6.63 19.89 -17.81
C ALA A 195 -7.00 19.33 -16.42
N LEU A 196 -6.26 18.34 -15.90
CA LEU A 196 -6.44 17.88 -14.51
C LEU A 196 -6.16 19.01 -13.52
N GLY A 197 -5.15 19.84 -13.78
CA GLY A 197 -4.91 21.05 -13.00
C GLY A 197 -6.06 22.06 -13.03
N GLN A 198 -6.71 22.24 -14.20
CA GLN A 198 -7.91 23.09 -14.32
C GLN A 198 -9.11 22.48 -13.59
N LEU A 199 -9.34 21.18 -13.76
CA LEU A 199 -10.42 20.45 -13.11
C LEU A 199 -10.36 20.59 -11.59
N LEU A 200 -9.18 20.43 -10.98
CA LEU A 200 -9.01 20.56 -9.54
C LEU A 200 -9.32 21.98 -9.03
N ARG A 201 -9.04 23.01 -9.84
CA ARG A 201 -9.43 24.40 -9.51
C ARG A 201 -10.94 24.60 -9.58
N LEU A 202 -11.59 24.04 -10.60
CA LEU A 202 -13.05 24.12 -10.80
C LEU A 202 -13.83 23.38 -9.71
N LEU A 203 -13.24 22.33 -9.14
CA LEU A 203 -13.89 21.52 -8.09
C LEU A 203 -13.87 22.18 -6.70
N GLU A 204 -13.12 23.26 -6.50
CA GLU A 204 -13.05 24.05 -5.25
C GLU A 204 -12.83 23.19 -3.97
N PHE A 205 -12.12 22.07 -4.09
CA PHE A 205 -11.79 21.23 -2.93
C PHE A 205 -10.41 21.60 -2.37
N ASP A 206 -10.36 21.96 -1.09
CA ASP A 206 -9.13 22.41 -0.42
C ASP A 206 -8.08 21.29 -0.22
N ASP A 207 -8.46 20.02 -0.33
CA ASP A 207 -7.55 18.89 -0.12
C ASP A 207 -8.01 17.58 -0.81
N VAL A 208 -7.60 17.38 -2.07
CA VAL A 208 -7.92 16.18 -2.88
C VAL A 208 -6.66 15.37 -3.14
N TYR A 209 -6.70 14.08 -2.78
CA TYR A 209 -5.72 13.09 -3.22
C TYR A 209 -6.10 12.57 -4.60
N THR A 210 -5.21 12.67 -5.57
CA THR A 210 -5.48 12.38 -6.97
C THR A 210 -4.82 11.08 -7.41
N VAL A 211 -5.60 10.21 -8.03
CA VAL A 211 -5.17 8.95 -8.63
C VAL A 211 -5.47 9.03 -10.12
N ALA A 212 -4.43 9.00 -10.95
CA ALA A 212 -4.56 9.03 -12.41
C ALA A 212 -4.17 7.68 -13.01
N VAL A 213 -5.00 7.16 -13.92
CA VAL A 213 -4.76 5.87 -14.58
C VAL A 213 -4.75 6.04 -16.10
N GLY A 214 -3.77 5.44 -16.77
CA GLY A 214 -3.64 5.49 -18.23
C GLY A 214 -2.79 4.36 -18.80
N ASP A 215 -2.74 4.29 -20.12
CA ASP A 215 -2.04 3.25 -20.87
C ASP A 215 -1.07 3.80 -21.92
N ASN A 216 -1.21 5.04 -22.37
CA ASN A 216 -0.39 5.57 -23.47
C ASN A 216 0.27 6.93 -23.17
N LEU A 217 1.09 7.43 -24.10
CA LEU A 217 1.93 8.62 -23.91
C LEU A 217 1.13 9.92 -23.73
N ASN A 218 -0.10 9.98 -24.24
CA ASN A 218 -1.02 11.09 -23.96
C ASN A 218 -1.51 11.14 -22.49
N ASP A 219 -1.29 10.09 -21.71
CA ASP A 219 -1.58 10.05 -20.27
C ASP A 219 -0.39 10.49 -19.40
N LEU A 220 0.82 10.58 -19.98
CA LEU A 220 2.07 10.86 -19.29
C LEU A 220 1.95 12.07 -18.35
N THR A 221 1.49 13.20 -18.87
CA THR A 221 1.37 14.44 -18.08
C THR A 221 0.33 14.33 -16.98
N MET A 222 -0.73 13.55 -17.18
CA MET A 222 -1.77 13.29 -16.18
C MET A 222 -1.23 12.44 -15.02
N LEU A 223 -0.50 11.37 -15.33
CA LEU A 223 0.14 10.51 -14.32
C LEU A 223 1.18 11.27 -13.51
N MET A 224 2.00 12.11 -14.16
CA MET A 224 3.00 12.93 -13.47
C MET A 224 2.38 14.00 -12.57
N ARG A 225 1.22 14.54 -12.97
CA ARG A 225 0.49 15.57 -12.21
C ARG A 225 -0.17 15.00 -10.95
N ALA A 226 -0.60 13.74 -10.97
CA ALA A 226 -1.33 13.12 -9.88
C ALA A 226 -0.45 12.72 -8.68
N ASP A 227 -1.07 12.67 -7.49
CA ASP A 227 -0.43 12.17 -6.28
C ASP A 227 -0.02 10.69 -6.44
N LEU A 228 -0.86 9.90 -7.14
CA LEU A 228 -0.58 8.54 -7.55
C LEU A 228 -0.88 8.36 -9.05
N GLY A 229 0.16 8.33 -9.88
CA GLY A 229 0.06 7.95 -11.28
C GLY A 229 0.22 6.44 -11.44
N VAL A 230 -0.76 5.78 -12.06
CA VAL A 230 -0.80 4.33 -12.29
C VAL A 230 -0.82 4.03 -13.78
N ALA A 231 0.16 3.26 -14.26
CA ALA A 231 0.12 2.70 -15.61
C ALA A 231 -0.48 1.30 -15.57
N VAL A 232 -1.43 0.99 -16.45
CA VAL A 232 -1.98 -0.38 -16.56
C VAL A 232 -0.96 -1.37 -17.12
N GLU A 233 -1.19 -2.66 -16.94
CA GLU A 233 -0.21 -3.69 -17.35
C GLU A 233 0.05 -3.71 -18.87
N ASN A 234 -0.93 -3.35 -19.69
CA ASN A 234 -0.79 -3.21 -21.15
C ASN A 234 -0.24 -1.84 -21.59
N ALA A 235 0.14 -0.97 -20.65
CA ALA A 235 0.60 0.36 -20.97
C ALA A 235 1.92 0.37 -21.76
N HIS A 236 2.10 1.45 -22.51
CA HIS A 236 3.34 1.80 -23.21
C HIS A 236 4.54 1.72 -22.25
N PRO A 237 5.68 1.12 -22.67
CA PRO A 237 6.85 0.95 -21.79
C PRO A 237 7.32 2.25 -21.14
N ASP A 238 7.37 3.35 -21.90
CA ASP A 238 7.82 4.65 -21.36
C ASP A 238 6.84 5.23 -20.34
N LEU A 239 5.54 4.93 -20.45
CA LEU A 239 4.56 5.34 -19.43
C LEU A 239 4.78 4.56 -18.13
N LYS A 240 5.12 3.28 -18.22
CA LYS A 240 5.43 2.46 -17.02
C LYS A 240 6.68 2.94 -16.30
N GLN A 241 7.66 3.48 -17.01
CA GLN A 241 8.89 3.99 -16.39
C GLN A 241 8.66 5.21 -15.51
N VAL A 242 7.64 6.02 -15.81
CA VAL A 242 7.31 7.23 -15.04
C VAL A 242 6.22 7.00 -13.99
N ALA A 243 5.45 5.91 -14.11
CA ALA A 243 4.34 5.62 -13.22
C ALA A 243 4.84 5.29 -11.81
N LYS A 244 4.12 5.77 -10.80
CA LYS A 244 4.41 5.47 -9.39
C LYS A 244 3.99 4.06 -8.99
N SER A 245 3.05 3.48 -9.75
CA SER A 245 2.61 2.10 -9.57
C SER A 245 2.19 1.50 -10.91
N ILE A 246 2.25 0.17 -11.00
CA ILE A 246 1.78 -0.60 -12.14
C ILE A 246 0.51 -1.36 -11.73
N GLY A 247 -0.59 -1.09 -12.42
CA GLY A 247 -1.88 -1.75 -12.22
C GLY A 247 -2.01 -3.07 -12.99
N GLY A 248 -3.20 -3.66 -12.94
CA GLY A 248 -3.54 -4.83 -13.76
C GLY A 248 -3.78 -4.48 -15.23
N HIS A 249 -3.95 -5.51 -16.06
CA HIS A 249 -4.33 -5.38 -17.46
C HIS A 249 -5.79 -4.93 -17.62
N HIS A 250 -6.11 -4.07 -18.60
CA HIS A 250 -7.47 -3.54 -18.80
C HIS A 250 -8.54 -4.64 -19.03
N GLU A 251 -8.22 -5.66 -19.85
CA GLU A 251 -9.04 -6.90 -20.01
C GLU A 251 -9.26 -7.72 -18.73
N ARG A 252 -8.50 -7.44 -17.67
CA ARG A 252 -8.64 -8.05 -16.34
C ARG A 252 -9.11 -7.03 -15.30
N HIS A 253 -9.93 -6.08 -15.73
CA HIS A 253 -10.63 -5.13 -14.87
C HIS A 253 -9.65 -4.27 -14.04
N ALA A 254 -8.67 -3.66 -14.72
CA ALA A 254 -7.61 -2.87 -14.08
C ALA A 254 -8.14 -1.85 -13.07
N ILE A 255 -9.23 -1.14 -13.42
CA ILE A 255 -9.84 -0.14 -12.53
C ILE A 255 -10.47 -0.78 -11.31
N SER A 256 -11.08 -1.98 -11.43
CA SER A 256 -11.57 -2.74 -10.29
C SER A 256 -10.45 -3.08 -9.31
N LEU A 257 -9.29 -3.54 -9.80
CA LEU A 257 -8.13 -3.84 -8.96
C LEU A 257 -7.60 -2.59 -8.25
N ILE A 258 -7.48 -1.47 -8.97
CA ILE A 258 -7.05 -0.18 -8.41
C ILE A 258 -8.05 0.30 -7.36
N VAL A 259 -9.34 0.29 -7.68
CA VAL A 259 -10.40 0.68 -6.75
C VAL A 259 -10.40 -0.24 -5.53
N ASN A 260 -10.22 -1.55 -5.70
CA ASN A 260 -10.09 -2.47 -4.58
C ASN A 260 -8.85 -2.16 -3.75
N GLU A 261 -7.77 -1.64 -4.31
CA GLU A 261 -6.61 -1.15 -3.54
C GLU A 261 -6.91 0.17 -2.81
N LEU A 262 -7.64 1.08 -3.46
CA LEU A 262 -8.04 2.36 -2.86
C LEU A 262 -9.10 2.18 -1.77
N LEU A 263 -9.94 1.16 -1.92
CA LEU A 263 -11.00 0.75 -0.99
C LEU A 263 -10.58 -0.38 -0.06
N LYS A 264 -9.43 -1.02 -0.32
CA LYS A 264 -8.77 -1.84 0.69
C LYS A 264 -8.66 -0.94 1.91
N PRO A 265 -8.78 -1.50 3.11
CA PRO A 265 -8.55 -0.74 4.33
C PRO A 265 -7.11 -0.19 4.33
N THR A 266 -6.91 0.97 3.73
CA THR A 266 -5.82 1.91 4.01
C THR A 266 -6.45 3.08 4.72
N ASN A 267 -6.59 2.97 6.05
CA ASN A 267 -6.76 4.05 7.03
C ASN A 267 -7.56 5.32 6.62
N LYS A 268 -8.62 5.24 5.80
CA LYS A 268 -9.43 6.40 5.38
C LYS A 268 -10.92 6.08 5.13
N THR A 269 -11.54 5.39 6.07
CA THR A 269 -12.90 5.73 6.48
C THR A 269 -12.75 6.60 7.72
N GLY A 270 -13.56 7.66 7.87
CA GLY A 270 -13.67 8.42 9.13
C GLY A 270 -14.15 7.58 10.32
N VAL A 271 -14.26 6.25 10.14
CA VAL A 271 -14.13 5.21 11.16
C VAL A 271 -13.11 4.22 10.59
N ILE A 272 -11.86 4.32 11.04
CA ILE A 272 -10.75 3.47 10.60
C ILE A 272 -11.10 2.03 11.00
N GLU A 273 -11.26 1.11 10.04
CA GLU A 273 -11.08 -0.30 10.38
C GLU A 273 -9.56 -0.51 10.44
N MET A 274 -9.06 -0.49 11.66
CA MET A 274 -7.64 -0.34 11.94
C MET A 274 -6.88 -1.57 11.46
N ASN A 275 -5.86 -1.35 10.62
CA ASN A 275 -4.86 -2.37 10.42
C ASN A 275 -3.99 -2.45 11.68
N TRP A 276 -4.43 -3.28 12.61
CA TRP A 276 -3.82 -3.44 13.92
C TRP A 276 -2.33 -3.80 13.84
N LEU A 277 -1.90 -4.51 12.80
CA LEU A 277 -0.50 -4.84 12.58
C LEU A 277 0.33 -3.62 12.22
N GLU A 278 -0.15 -2.76 11.31
CA GLU A 278 0.56 -1.55 10.92
C GLU A 278 0.59 -0.51 12.04
N GLU A 279 -0.49 -0.37 12.81
CA GLU A 279 -0.47 0.47 14.01
C GLU A 279 0.46 -0.10 15.08
N ALA A 280 0.47 -1.41 15.31
CA ALA A 280 1.42 -2.04 16.23
C ALA A 280 2.88 -1.77 15.82
N LYS A 281 3.21 -1.87 14.53
CA LYS A 281 4.54 -1.54 14.00
C LYS A 281 4.90 -0.06 14.23
N ARG A 282 3.95 0.85 13.94
CA ARG A 282 4.15 2.29 14.15
C ARG A 282 4.38 2.62 15.63
N ILE A 283 3.55 2.06 16.51
CA ILE A 283 3.63 2.27 17.96
C ILE A 283 4.92 1.68 18.53
N ALA A 284 5.31 0.46 18.11
CA ALA A 284 6.57 -0.14 18.51
C ALA A 284 7.77 0.70 18.08
N MET A 285 7.74 1.27 16.87
CA MET A 285 8.79 2.17 16.37
C MET A 285 8.86 3.48 17.16
N GLU A 286 7.72 4.06 17.49
CA GLU A 286 7.62 5.30 18.29
C GLU A 286 8.17 5.07 19.72
N ALA A 287 7.74 3.99 20.38
CA ALA A 287 8.25 3.57 21.69
C ALA A 287 9.74 3.25 21.64
N GLY A 288 10.19 2.47 20.66
CA GLY A 288 11.59 2.10 20.49
C GLY A 288 12.50 3.31 20.24
N THR A 289 12.01 4.33 19.52
CA THR A 289 12.73 5.60 19.35
C THR A 289 12.88 6.35 20.67
N MET A 290 11.80 6.41 21.47
CA MET A 290 11.85 7.00 22.81
C MET A 290 12.87 6.27 23.70
N ILE A 291 12.81 4.94 23.76
CA ILE A 291 13.72 4.12 24.58
C ILE A 291 15.16 4.33 24.12
N LYS A 292 15.42 4.24 22.82
CA LYS A 292 16.77 4.44 22.23
C LYS A 292 17.38 5.78 22.61
N SER A 293 16.57 6.85 22.62
CA SER A 293 17.04 8.20 23.00
C SER A 293 17.50 8.32 24.46
N ARG A 294 17.12 7.35 25.32
CA ARG A 294 17.46 7.31 26.74
C ARG A 294 18.53 6.25 27.06
N VAL A 295 19.06 5.55 26.07
CA VAL A 295 20.18 4.63 26.27
C VAL A 295 21.41 5.42 26.73
N GLY A 296 22.01 5.01 27.85
CA GLY A 296 23.19 5.67 28.40
C GLY A 296 22.92 6.97 29.17
N SER A 297 21.71 7.52 29.17
CA SER A 297 21.37 8.68 30.00
C SER A 297 21.26 8.35 31.50
N GLY A 298 21.16 7.06 31.84
CA GLY A 298 21.19 6.56 33.23
C GLY A 298 22.51 6.79 33.99
N PHE A 299 23.57 7.23 33.31
CA PHE A 299 24.84 7.63 33.96
C PHE A 299 25.00 9.15 34.17
N LEU A 300 24.03 9.97 33.73
CA LEU A 300 24.10 11.44 33.76
C LEU A 300 22.99 12.12 34.61
N ALA A 301 22.27 11.36 35.44
CA ALA A 301 21.26 11.94 36.33
C ALA A 301 21.87 12.24 37.71
N GLU A 302 22.58 13.36 37.84
CA GLU A 302 23.12 13.85 39.13
C GLU A 302 22.03 14.16 40.19
N GLU A 303 20.75 14.06 39.86
CA GLU A 303 19.61 14.33 40.78
C GLU A 303 18.74 13.11 41.12
N LYS A 304 18.99 11.90 40.58
CA LYS A 304 18.18 10.69 40.88
C LYS A 304 18.99 9.60 41.57
N SER A 305 18.43 9.03 42.63
CA SER A 305 19.12 8.20 43.64
C SER A 305 19.63 6.84 43.18
N SER A 306 19.27 6.34 42.00
CA SER A 306 19.83 5.09 41.46
C SER A 306 19.53 4.88 39.97
N SER A 307 20.31 4.02 39.30
CA SER A 307 20.02 3.54 37.94
C SER A 307 18.69 2.78 37.84
N PHE A 308 18.20 2.19 38.94
CA PHE A 308 16.91 1.51 39.01
C PHE A 308 15.74 2.49 38.88
N ASP A 309 15.85 3.70 39.44
CA ASP A 309 14.80 4.72 39.38
C ASP A 309 14.60 5.24 37.94
N VAL A 310 15.69 5.40 37.18
CA VAL A 310 15.65 5.87 35.78
C VAL A 310 15.01 4.83 34.87
N VAL A 311 15.34 3.56 35.07
CA VAL A 311 14.83 2.43 34.27
C VAL A 311 13.33 2.30 34.46
N THR A 312 12.87 2.27 35.72
CA THR A 312 11.44 2.25 36.06
C THR A 312 10.67 3.41 35.42
N GLU A 313 11.29 4.59 35.24
CA GLU A 313 10.67 5.71 34.54
C GLU A 313 10.61 5.54 33.02
N VAL A 314 11.64 4.95 32.39
CA VAL A 314 11.62 4.70 30.94
C VAL A 314 10.61 3.60 30.60
N ASP A 315 10.60 2.50 31.35
CA ASP A 315 9.64 1.41 31.20
C ASP A 315 8.20 1.92 31.33
N ARG A 316 7.89 2.63 32.43
CA ARG A 316 6.56 3.23 32.63
C ARG A 316 6.18 4.26 31.58
N ALA A 317 7.12 5.09 31.12
CA ALA A 317 6.87 6.08 30.08
C ALA A 317 6.58 5.42 28.73
N SER A 318 7.32 4.35 28.40
CA SER A 318 7.14 3.57 27.18
C SER A 318 5.79 2.83 27.20
N GLU A 319 5.46 2.13 28.29
CA GLU A 319 4.17 1.45 28.40
C GLU A 319 3.01 2.44 28.32
N LYS A 320 3.12 3.59 29.01
CA LYS A 320 2.12 4.66 28.94
C LYS A 320 1.95 5.16 27.51
N LEU A 321 3.04 5.39 26.77
CA LEU A 321 2.98 5.80 25.37
C LEU A 321 2.24 4.75 24.53
N ILE A 322 2.63 3.47 24.63
CA ILE A 322 2.03 2.39 23.85
C ILE A 322 0.53 2.28 24.16
N ARG A 323 0.18 2.30 25.45
CA ARG A 323 -1.21 2.27 25.94
C ARG A 323 -2.03 3.46 25.45
N ASP A 324 -1.50 4.67 25.56
CA ASP A 324 -2.20 5.87 25.12
C ASP A 324 -2.44 5.83 23.61
N ARG A 325 -1.44 5.42 22.83
CA ARG A 325 -1.60 5.22 21.37
C ARG A 325 -2.65 4.16 21.05
N ILE A 326 -2.65 3.03 21.75
CA ILE A 326 -3.65 1.97 21.58
C ILE A 326 -5.05 2.49 21.94
N ARG A 327 -5.21 3.23 23.05
CA ARG A 327 -6.49 3.82 23.45
C ARG A 327 -6.99 4.88 22.48
N GLU A 328 -6.10 5.68 21.90
CA GLU A 328 -6.44 6.68 20.87
C GLU A 328 -7.06 6.02 19.64
N ILE A 329 -6.52 4.87 19.22
CA ILE A 329 -6.95 4.16 18.01
C ILE A 329 -8.06 3.13 18.30
N ALA A 330 -8.13 2.61 19.52
CA ALA A 330 -9.03 1.53 19.92
C ALA A 330 -9.51 1.69 21.38
N PRO A 331 -10.43 2.64 21.64
CA PRO A 331 -10.90 2.92 23.01
C PRO A 331 -11.55 1.71 23.70
N ASP A 332 -12.17 0.82 22.92
CA ASP A 332 -12.90 -0.35 23.42
C ASP A 332 -12.02 -1.61 23.55
N HIS A 333 -10.74 -1.55 23.16
CA HIS A 333 -9.82 -2.68 23.31
C HIS A 333 -9.23 -2.71 24.71
N THR A 334 -8.95 -3.92 25.20
CA THR A 334 -8.30 -4.10 26.49
C THR A 334 -6.80 -4.18 26.35
N PHE A 335 -6.10 -3.92 27.45
CA PHE A 335 -4.64 -3.83 27.49
C PHE A 335 -4.11 -4.67 28.66
N LEU A 336 -2.99 -5.36 28.43
CA LEU A 336 -2.22 -6.10 29.41
C LEU A 336 -0.74 -5.77 29.21
N GLY A 337 -0.19 -4.95 30.10
CA GLY A 337 1.23 -4.59 30.13
C GLY A 337 1.95 -5.18 31.31
N GLU A 338 3.28 -5.24 31.21
CA GLU A 338 4.17 -5.66 32.27
C GLU A 338 4.05 -4.76 33.52
N GLU A 339 4.16 -3.44 33.38
CA GLU A 339 4.28 -2.50 34.49
C GLU A 339 2.99 -2.41 35.31
N GLU A 340 1.83 -2.34 34.65
CA GLU A 340 0.53 -2.38 35.37
C GLU A 340 0.29 -3.70 36.12
N SER A 341 0.83 -4.81 35.62
CA SER A 341 0.64 -6.12 36.24
C SER A 341 1.47 -6.29 37.51
N PHE A 342 2.58 -5.56 37.64
CA PHE A 342 3.37 -5.50 38.87
C PHE A 342 2.67 -4.72 39.99
N ASP A 343 1.83 -3.74 39.66
CA ASP A 343 1.10 -2.94 40.64
C ASP A 343 -0.07 -3.71 41.29
N ASN A 344 -0.61 -4.78 40.66
CA ASN A 344 -1.70 -5.58 41.24
C ASN A 344 -1.77 -7.04 40.74
N ALA A 345 -1.08 -7.96 41.42
CA ALA A 345 -1.01 -9.38 41.03
C ALA A 345 -2.34 -10.15 41.02
N GLN A 346 -3.32 -9.78 41.87
CA GLN A 346 -4.63 -10.44 41.88
C GLN A 346 -5.43 -10.09 40.61
N SER A 347 -5.31 -8.84 40.14
CA SER A 347 -5.89 -8.42 38.87
C SER A 347 -5.27 -9.11 37.66
N PHE A 348 -3.98 -9.51 37.72
CA PHE A 348 -3.31 -10.17 36.60
C PHE A 348 -3.89 -11.56 36.28
N SER A 349 -4.15 -12.38 37.32
CA SER A 349 -4.75 -13.71 37.11
C SER A 349 -6.17 -13.60 36.54
N GLU A 350 -6.99 -12.72 37.10
CA GLU A 350 -8.36 -12.47 36.63
C GLU A 350 -8.36 -11.93 35.19
N ARG A 351 -7.38 -11.09 34.84
CA ARG A 351 -7.18 -10.55 33.49
C ARG A 351 -6.85 -11.64 32.46
N LEU A 352 -6.02 -12.62 32.84
CA LEU A 352 -5.74 -13.78 31.97
C LEU A 352 -6.96 -14.68 31.81
N ASP A 353 -7.82 -14.80 32.83
CA ASP A 353 -9.07 -15.56 32.73
C ASP A 353 -10.07 -14.89 31.78
N SER A 354 -10.21 -13.55 31.84
CA SER A 354 -11.14 -12.83 30.97
C SER A 354 -10.69 -12.80 29.51
N ALA A 355 -9.37 -12.81 29.25
CA ALA A 355 -8.77 -12.78 27.92
C ALA A 355 -9.28 -13.87 26.96
N GLU A 356 -9.66 -15.04 27.48
CA GLU A 356 -10.22 -16.16 26.69
C GLU A 356 -11.58 -15.81 26.05
N THR A 357 -12.30 -14.85 26.63
CA THR A 357 -13.65 -14.45 26.19
C THR A 357 -13.69 -13.10 25.48
N GLU A 358 -12.55 -12.41 25.40
CA GLU A 358 -12.50 -11.04 24.90
C GLU A 358 -12.08 -10.97 23.43
N PRO A 359 -12.75 -10.14 22.63
CA PRO A 359 -12.48 -10.07 21.20
C PRO A 359 -11.13 -9.43 20.87
N ASN A 360 -10.64 -8.48 21.70
CA ASN A 360 -9.46 -7.68 21.39
C ASN A 360 -8.66 -7.32 22.65
N LEU A 361 -7.61 -8.08 22.93
CA LEU A 361 -6.65 -7.81 24.00
C LEU A 361 -5.27 -7.50 23.43
N TRP A 362 -4.71 -6.34 23.77
CA TRP A 362 -3.31 -6.00 23.51
C TRP A 362 -2.42 -6.47 24.65
N ILE A 363 -1.32 -7.15 24.31
CA ILE A 363 -0.34 -7.68 25.26
C ILE A 363 1.00 -7.03 24.93
N VAL A 364 1.59 -6.34 25.91
CA VAL A 364 2.74 -5.46 25.67
C VAL A 364 3.83 -5.68 26.70
N ASP A 365 5.05 -5.83 26.21
CA ASP A 365 6.27 -5.61 26.98
C ASP A 365 6.96 -4.37 26.41
N PRO A 366 7.02 -3.26 27.17
CA PRO A 366 7.58 -2.00 26.69
C PRO A 366 9.09 -2.07 26.46
N ILE A 367 9.84 -2.88 27.21
CA ILE A 367 11.29 -3.06 27.11
C ILE A 367 11.68 -4.49 27.54
N ASP A 368 11.50 -5.45 26.65
CA ASP A 368 12.00 -6.81 26.88
C ASP A 368 13.53 -6.77 26.83
N GLY A 369 14.15 -7.23 27.91
CA GLY A 369 15.58 -7.10 28.13
C GLY A 369 15.99 -5.78 28.79
N THR A 370 15.21 -5.32 29.77
CA THR A 370 15.52 -4.17 30.64
C THR A 370 16.97 -4.19 31.14
N SER A 371 17.50 -5.34 31.53
CA SER A 371 18.91 -5.48 31.97
C SER A 371 19.91 -5.08 30.89
N ASN A 372 19.65 -5.44 29.62
CA ASN A 372 20.47 -5.01 28.50
C ASN A 372 20.39 -3.49 28.31
N PHE A 373 19.17 -2.93 28.37
CA PHE A 373 18.95 -1.48 28.30
C PHE A 373 19.74 -0.72 29.37
N VAL A 374 19.66 -1.14 30.64
CA VAL A 374 20.38 -0.52 31.78
C VAL A 374 21.89 -0.48 31.52
N GLN A 375 22.44 -1.58 30.99
CA GLN A 375 23.87 -1.74 30.77
C GLN A 375 24.34 -1.13 29.42
N GLY A 376 23.44 -0.57 28.62
CA GLY A 376 23.74 -0.10 27.27
C GLY A 376 24.11 -1.22 26.29
N ILE A 377 23.75 -2.47 26.61
CA ILE A 377 23.96 -3.63 25.76
C ILE A 377 22.82 -3.68 24.72
N SER A 378 23.15 -3.88 23.45
CA SER A 378 22.15 -4.04 22.39
C SER A 378 21.33 -5.33 22.57
N GLY A 379 20.10 -5.34 22.07
CA GLY A 379 19.23 -6.53 22.11
C GLY A 379 18.17 -6.47 23.21
N PHE A 380 17.75 -5.27 23.60
CA PHE A 380 16.44 -5.03 24.19
C PHE A 380 15.43 -4.72 23.08
N THR A 381 14.15 -5.02 23.29
CA THR A 381 13.12 -4.90 22.25
C THR A 381 11.80 -4.36 22.80
N VAL A 382 11.00 -3.74 21.93
CA VAL A 382 9.57 -3.50 22.22
C VAL A 382 8.78 -4.68 21.68
N SER A 383 7.92 -5.30 22.49
CA SER A 383 7.07 -6.43 22.09
C SER A 383 5.60 -6.06 22.22
N ILE A 384 4.85 -6.19 21.13
CA ILE A 384 3.41 -5.91 21.08
C ILE A 384 2.72 -7.07 20.38
N ALA A 385 1.72 -7.66 21.03
CA ALA A 385 0.86 -8.68 20.45
C ALA A 385 -0.61 -8.33 20.65
N MET A 386 -1.47 -8.94 19.83
CA MET A 386 -2.91 -8.87 20.02
C MET A 386 -3.50 -10.28 20.05
N ALA A 387 -4.35 -10.51 21.03
CA ALA A 387 -5.11 -11.74 21.20
C ALA A 387 -6.60 -11.48 20.95
N SER A 388 -7.27 -12.46 20.35
CA SER A 388 -8.72 -12.51 20.18
C SER A 388 -9.22 -13.86 20.66
N TYR A 389 -10.10 -13.85 21.67
CA TYR A 389 -10.63 -15.04 22.32
C TYR A 389 -9.54 -16.04 22.75
N GLY A 390 -8.54 -15.56 23.48
CA GLY A 390 -7.39 -16.35 23.93
C GLY A 390 -6.34 -16.68 22.86
N GLU A 391 -6.61 -16.42 21.58
CA GLU A 391 -5.70 -16.75 20.47
C GLU A 391 -4.89 -15.53 20.02
N ILE A 392 -3.55 -15.67 19.94
CA ILE A 392 -2.69 -14.64 19.36
C ILE A 392 -2.92 -14.53 17.85
N ILE A 393 -3.39 -13.37 17.39
CA ILE A 393 -3.72 -13.11 15.98
C ILE A 393 -2.67 -12.27 15.25
N LEU A 394 -1.88 -11.47 15.98
CA LEU A 394 -0.71 -10.75 15.44
C LEU A 394 0.33 -10.48 16.52
N GLY A 395 1.56 -10.20 16.07
CA GLY A 395 2.69 -9.91 16.94
C GLY A 395 3.77 -9.10 16.24
N VAL A 396 4.39 -8.18 16.97
CA VAL A 396 5.45 -7.28 16.55
C VAL A 396 6.54 -7.29 17.62
N VAL A 397 7.79 -7.43 17.19
CA VAL A 397 8.99 -7.28 18.03
C VAL A 397 9.95 -6.34 17.32
N TYR A 398 10.32 -5.24 17.97
CA TYR A 398 11.19 -4.21 17.40
C TYR A 398 12.48 -4.06 18.21
N ASP A 399 13.64 -4.29 17.57
CA ASP A 399 14.97 -3.97 18.12
C ASP A 399 15.37 -2.57 17.63
N PRO A 400 15.29 -1.53 18.48
CA PRO A 400 15.58 -0.15 18.07
C PRO A 400 17.08 0.12 17.85
N MET A 401 17.95 -0.73 18.40
CA MET A 401 19.40 -0.58 18.21
C MET A 401 19.82 -1.07 16.82
N LYS A 402 19.18 -2.15 16.33
CA LYS A 402 19.46 -2.71 14.99
C LYS A 402 18.51 -2.25 13.89
N ASP A 403 17.43 -1.56 14.25
CA ASP A 403 16.34 -1.21 13.33
C ASP A 403 15.73 -2.46 12.65
N GLU A 404 15.52 -3.50 13.45
CA GLU A 404 14.91 -4.77 13.00
C GLU A 404 13.48 -4.85 13.51
N MET A 405 12.50 -4.78 12.60
CA MET A 405 11.07 -4.93 12.87
C MET A 405 10.62 -6.33 12.45
N PHE A 406 10.46 -7.23 13.41
CA PHE A 406 9.87 -8.55 13.21
C PHE A 406 8.37 -8.47 13.41
N TYR A 407 7.60 -9.03 12.49
CA TYR A 407 6.14 -9.03 12.62
C TYR A 407 5.48 -10.22 11.93
N ALA A 408 4.31 -10.62 12.43
CA ALA A 408 3.50 -11.67 11.85
C ALA A 408 2.01 -11.43 12.13
N GLU A 409 1.17 -11.91 11.23
CA GLU A 409 -0.28 -12.01 11.41
C GLU A 409 -0.70 -13.44 11.06
N LYS A 410 -1.63 -13.99 11.84
CA LYS A 410 -2.08 -15.36 11.70
C LYS A 410 -2.55 -15.65 10.27
N GLY A 411 -1.94 -16.67 9.64
CA GLY A 411 -2.23 -17.09 8.27
C GLY A 411 -1.62 -16.23 7.16
N LYS A 412 -0.80 -15.22 7.50
CA LYS A 412 -0.18 -14.30 6.52
C LYS A 412 1.33 -14.42 6.43
N GLY A 413 1.95 -15.28 7.24
CA GLY A 413 3.40 -15.42 7.31
C GLY A 413 4.07 -14.42 8.25
N ALA A 414 5.36 -14.65 8.50
CA ALA A 414 6.21 -13.80 9.33
C ALA A 414 7.24 -13.06 8.48
N PHE A 415 7.60 -11.84 8.88
CA PHE A 415 8.46 -10.94 8.13
C PHE A 415 9.42 -10.18 9.05
N MET A 416 10.54 -9.74 8.49
CA MET A 416 11.44 -8.77 9.10
C MET A 416 11.75 -7.69 8.07
N ASN A 417 11.39 -6.44 8.37
CA ASN A 417 11.59 -5.29 7.46
C ASN A 417 11.10 -5.55 6.02
N GLY A 418 9.94 -6.22 5.87
CA GLY A 418 9.36 -6.59 4.58
C GLY A 418 9.91 -7.88 3.95
N ILE A 419 10.96 -8.49 4.53
CA ILE A 419 11.55 -9.74 4.04
C ILE A 419 10.87 -10.93 4.73
N PRO A 420 10.31 -11.92 3.99
CA PRO A 420 9.71 -13.11 4.59
C PRO A 420 10.71 -13.92 5.43
N LEU A 421 10.23 -14.41 6.57
CA LEU A 421 11.00 -15.24 7.51
C LEU A 421 10.71 -16.73 7.32
N ARG A 422 11.68 -17.55 7.69
CA ARG A 422 11.55 -18.99 7.77
C ARG A 422 12.47 -19.53 8.85
N VAL A 423 11.96 -20.44 9.67
CA VAL A 423 12.76 -21.14 10.68
C VAL A 423 13.91 -21.95 10.05
N ALA A 424 14.96 -22.21 10.84
CA ALA A 424 16.12 -22.98 10.39
C ALA A 424 15.73 -24.41 9.96
N LEU A 425 16.39 -24.99 8.97
CA LEU A 425 16.11 -26.37 8.52
C LEU A 425 16.84 -27.47 9.33
N THR A 426 17.69 -27.09 10.29
CA THR A 426 18.50 -28.00 11.11
C THR A 426 17.65 -29.08 11.78
N SER A 427 18.00 -30.36 11.60
CA SER A 427 17.22 -31.51 12.11
C SER A 427 17.94 -32.34 13.18
N ARG A 428 19.18 -31.95 13.51
CA ARG A 428 20.04 -32.62 14.50
C ARG A 428 20.37 -31.67 15.65
N LEU A 429 20.30 -32.17 16.88
CA LEU A 429 20.57 -31.37 18.08
C LEU A 429 22.00 -30.82 18.08
N ASP A 430 23.00 -31.63 17.72
CA ASP A 430 24.43 -31.29 17.75
C ASP A 430 24.83 -30.15 16.79
N GLN A 431 23.95 -29.79 15.85
CA GLN A 431 24.12 -28.66 14.94
C GLN A 431 23.29 -27.43 15.35
N SER A 432 22.40 -27.57 16.32
CA SER A 432 21.47 -26.53 16.76
C SER A 432 22.14 -25.47 17.61
N VAL A 433 21.83 -24.20 17.30
CA VAL A 433 22.13 -23.05 18.16
C VAL A 433 20.86 -22.72 18.94
N VAL A 434 20.92 -22.75 20.26
CA VAL A 434 19.73 -22.67 21.11
C VAL A 434 19.78 -21.43 22.01
N GLY A 435 18.70 -20.66 22.05
CA GLY A 435 18.53 -19.53 22.97
C GLY A 435 17.96 -19.95 24.32
N THR A 436 18.28 -19.20 25.38
CA THR A 436 17.68 -19.32 26.71
C THR A 436 17.86 -18.02 27.50
N GLY A 437 17.39 -17.96 28.75
CA GLY A 437 17.55 -16.81 29.63
C GLY A 437 17.87 -17.22 31.07
N PHE A 438 17.86 -16.24 31.98
CA PHE A 438 18.17 -16.47 33.39
C PHE A 438 17.16 -15.71 34.25
N PRO A 439 16.00 -16.32 34.55
CA PRO A 439 14.92 -15.64 35.25
C PRO A 439 15.34 -15.25 36.67
N SER A 440 14.69 -14.22 37.21
CA SER A 440 14.95 -13.70 38.56
C SER A 440 14.40 -14.62 39.67
N LYS A 441 13.32 -15.36 39.39
CA LYS A 441 12.71 -16.30 40.35
C LYS A 441 13.54 -17.56 40.49
N THR A 442 13.94 -17.90 41.72
CA THR A 442 14.81 -19.04 42.03
C THR A 442 14.32 -20.35 41.43
N GLU A 443 13.04 -20.71 41.62
CA GLU A 443 12.48 -21.97 41.10
C GLU A 443 12.57 -22.07 39.56
N ALA A 444 12.25 -20.98 38.86
CA ALA A 444 12.36 -20.92 37.41
C ALA A 444 13.83 -21.01 36.96
N ARG A 445 14.72 -20.34 37.69
CA ARG A 445 16.17 -20.35 37.41
C ARG A 445 16.76 -21.74 37.59
N GLU A 446 16.36 -22.47 38.63
CA GLU A 446 16.78 -23.86 38.86
C GLU A 446 16.36 -24.77 37.70
N LYS A 447 15.13 -24.62 37.18
CA LYS A 447 14.66 -25.36 35.99
C LYS A 447 15.51 -25.05 34.75
N VAL A 448 15.82 -23.77 34.51
CA VAL A 448 16.70 -23.39 33.38
C VAL A 448 18.10 -23.97 33.57
N MET A 449 18.67 -23.93 34.77
CA MET A 449 20.00 -24.51 35.05
C MET A 449 20.04 -26.02 34.82
N ALA A 450 18.98 -26.75 35.18
CA ALA A 450 18.84 -28.17 34.85
C ALA A 450 18.78 -28.39 33.33
N GLY A 451 17.97 -27.59 32.62
CA GLY A 451 17.90 -27.62 31.16
C GLY A 451 19.23 -27.30 30.48
N LEU A 452 19.99 -26.32 30.98
CA LEU A 452 21.32 -25.97 30.47
C LEU A 452 22.28 -27.16 30.48
N LEU A 453 22.27 -27.95 31.56
CA LEU A 453 23.12 -29.13 31.68
C LEU A 453 22.76 -30.18 30.62
N GLU A 454 21.47 -30.43 30.38
CA GLU A 454 21.03 -31.46 29.43
C GLU A 454 21.09 -31.00 27.97
N VAL A 455 20.65 -29.78 27.67
CA VAL A 455 20.71 -29.21 26.32
C VAL A 455 22.16 -28.94 25.93
N GLY A 456 22.99 -28.44 26.84
CA GLY A 456 24.39 -28.08 26.59
C GLY A 456 25.25 -29.26 26.17
N LYS A 457 24.94 -30.48 26.64
CA LYS A 457 25.63 -31.72 26.23
C LYS A 457 25.31 -32.14 24.79
N ARG A 458 24.19 -31.67 24.23
CA ARG A 458 23.58 -32.23 23.01
C ARG A 458 23.50 -31.23 21.87
N CYS A 459 23.62 -29.93 22.13
CA CYS A 459 23.54 -28.89 21.12
C CYS A 459 24.91 -28.33 20.73
N ARG A 460 24.97 -27.61 19.59
CA ARG A 460 26.20 -26.97 19.14
C ARG A 460 26.68 -25.93 20.14
N THR A 461 25.75 -25.09 20.58
CA THR A 461 26.02 -24.00 21.52
C THR A 461 24.72 -23.38 22.03
N ILE A 462 24.79 -22.76 23.20
CA ILE A 462 23.69 -22.03 23.82
C ILE A 462 24.00 -20.52 23.78
N ARG A 463 22.97 -19.69 23.60
CA ARG A 463 23.03 -18.23 23.70
C ARG A 463 22.06 -17.78 24.78
N ALA A 464 22.48 -16.82 25.58
CA ALA A 464 21.60 -16.07 26.46
C ALA A 464 21.71 -14.61 26.06
N LEU A 465 20.73 -14.11 25.30
CA LEU A 465 20.77 -12.77 24.72
C LEU A 465 20.11 -11.72 25.62
N GLY A 466 19.46 -12.13 26.70
CA GLY A 466 18.88 -11.22 27.70
C GLY A 466 17.53 -10.61 27.33
N SER A 467 16.88 -11.08 26.25
CA SER A 467 15.51 -10.72 25.85
C SER A 467 14.83 -11.97 25.28
N ALA A 468 13.62 -12.29 25.76
CA ALA A 468 12.87 -13.46 25.33
C ALA A 468 12.26 -13.26 23.93
N ALA A 469 11.61 -12.12 23.70
CA ALA A 469 10.98 -11.73 22.44
C ALA A 469 12.01 -11.65 21.30
N CYS A 470 13.20 -11.10 21.55
CA CYS A 470 14.30 -11.09 20.57
C CYS A 470 14.76 -12.50 20.21
N GLN A 471 14.95 -13.38 21.20
CA GLN A 471 15.38 -14.76 20.96
C GLN A 471 14.32 -15.58 20.20
N MET A 472 13.04 -15.40 20.52
CA MET A 472 11.95 -16.04 19.77
C MET A 472 11.86 -15.51 18.33
N SER A 473 12.05 -14.21 18.12
CA SER A 473 12.15 -13.60 16.78
C SER A 473 13.33 -14.18 15.98
N TYR A 474 14.45 -14.46 16.66
CA TYR A 474 15.61 -15.09 16.04
C TYR A 474 15.36 -16.56 15.69
N VAL A 475 14.50 -17.27 16.43
CA VAL A 475 14.02 -18.60 16.01
C VAL A 475 13.18 -18.49 14.74
N ALA A 476 12.22 -17.56 14.69
CA ALA A 476 11.40 -17.30 13.51
C ALA A 476 12.24 -16.94 12.27
N ALA A 477 13.30 -16.16 12.46
CA ALA A 477 14.25 -15.79 11.40
C ALA A 477 15.30 -16.86 11.07
N GLY A 478 15.26 -18.04 11.73
CA GLY A 478 16.22 -19.11 11.52
C GLY A 478 17.65 -18.82 11.99
N ARG A 479 17.86 -17.74 12.75
CA ARG A 479 19.13 -17.37 13.40
C ARG A 479 19.42 -18.28 14.61
N LEU A 480 18.37 -18.67 15.32
CA LEU A 480 18.37 -19.70 16.35
C LEU A 480 17.55 -20.90 15.85
N THR A 481 17.93 -22.10 16.28
CA THR A 481 17.17 -23.32 15.97
C THR A 481 16.01 -23.53 16.94
N ALA A 482 16.20 -23.10 18.19
CA ALA A 482 15.19 -23.14 19.23
C ALA A 482 15.48 -22.13 20.35
N PHE A 483 14.49 -21.89 21.20
CA PHE A 483 14.54 -21.08 22.41
C PHE A 483 13.76 -21.80 23.52
N TRP A 484 14.29 -21.86 24.73
CA TRP A 484 13.54 -22.29 25.91
C TRP A 484 13.86 -21.40 27.12
N GLU A 485 12.85 -21.12 27.93
CA GLU A 485 13.02 -20.43 29.20
C GLU A 485 11.83 -20.74 30.14
N ASN A 486 12.09 -20.73 31.45
CA ASN A 486 11.08 -21.01 32.47
C ASN A 486 10.65 -19.75 33.18
N GLY A 487 9.39 -19.71 33.62
CA GLY A 487 8.87 -18.62 34.44
C GLY A 487 8.66 -17.28 33.73
N LEU A 488 8.51 -17.28 32.40
CA LEU A 488 8.12 -16.11 31.61
C LEU A 488 6.65 -15.74 31.86
N ASN A 489 6.31 -14.50 31.52
CA ASN A 489 4.96 -13.99 31.43
C ASN A 489 4.50 -13.95 29.96
N VAL A 490 3.21 -13.66 29.76
CA VAL A 490 2.62 -13.67 28.43
C VAL A 490 3.14 -12.55 27.53
N TRP A 491 3.49 -11.39 28.08
CA TRP A 491 4.04 -10.26 27.33
C TRP A 491 5.44 -10.54 26.76
N ASP A 492 6.25 -11.33 27.49
CA ASP A 492 7.57 -11.77 27.04
C ASP A 492 7.51 -12.62 25.76
N VAL A 493 6.40 -13.35 25.54
CA VAL A 493 6.35 -14.42 24.54
C VAL A 493 5.27 -14.28 23.47
N ALA A 494 4.17 -13.56 23.73
CA ALA A 494 2.99 -13.54 22.85
C ALA A 494 3.35 -13.20 21.39
N ALA A 495 4.13 -12.14 21.16
CA ALA A 495 4.56 -11.76 19.82
C ALA A 495 5.50 -12.81 19.20
N GLY A 496 6.42 -13.36 19.99
CA GLY A 496 7.32 -14.45 19.58
C GLY A 496 6.58 -15.72 19.16
N VAL A 497 5.46 -16.06 19.82
CA VAL A 497 4.68 -17.27 19.51
C VAL A 497 4.12 -17.22 18.09
N VAL A 498 3.46 -16.13 17.71
CA VAL A 498 2.89 -16.00 16.36
C VAL A 498 3.99 -15.89 15.30
N LEU A 499 5.09 -15.20 15.59
CA LEU A 499 6.26 -15.14 14.71
C LEU A 499 6.81 -16.54 14.38
N ILE A 500 7.02 -17.38 15.40
CA ILE A 500 7.56 -18.74 15.19
C ILE A 500 6.57 -19.60 14.39
N ARG A 501 5.27 -19.55 14.71
CA ARG A 501 4.24 -20.33 14.01
C ARG A 501 4.15 -19.95 12.54
N GLU A 502 4.07 -18.66 12.25
CA GLU A 502 3.93 -18.13 10.89
C GLU A 502 5.22 -18.29 10.05
N ALA A 503 6.39 -18.41 10.69
CA ALA A 503 7.64 -18.78 10.03
C ALA A 503 7.80 -20.29 9.77
N GLY A 504 6.78 -21.10 10.11
CA GLY A 504 6.76 -22.55 9.93
C GLY A 504 7.39 -23.36 11.08
N GLY A 505 7.55 -22.76 12.25
CA GLY A 505 8.05 -23.41 13.46
C GLY A 505 6.97 -24.01 14.35
N GLN A 506 7.39 -24.48 15.53
CA GLN A 506 6.52 -25.09 16.54
C GLN A 506 6.77 -24.50 17.93
N VAL A 507 5.68 -24.29 18.68
CA VAL A 507 5.67 -23.72 20.03
C VAL A 507 4.87 -24.62 20.97
N SER A 508 5.38 -24.84 22.18
CA SER A 508 4.73 -25.54 23.29
C SER A 508 5.26 -25.05 24.63
N ASP A 509 4.72 -25.57 25.73
CA ASP A 509 5.40 -25.48 27.03
C ASP A 509 6.61 -26.44 27.08
N THR A 510 7.50 -26.32 28.08
CA THR A 510 8.68 -27.20 28.20
C THR A 510 8.34 -28.68 28.44
N ARG A 511 7.07 -29.03 28.64
CA ARG A 511 6.56 -30.41 28.79
C ARG A 511 5.88 -30.93 27.51
N GLY A 512 5.66 -30.05 26.52
CA GLY A 512 5.04 -30.34 25.23
C GLY A 512 3.54 -30.03 25.16
N ALA A 513 2.95 -29.40 26.18
CA ALA A 513 1.56 -28.95 26.13
C ALA A 513 1.40 -27.77 25.16
N PRO A 514 0.26 -27.65 24.45
CA PRO A 514 0.00 -26.48 23.61
C PRO A 514 0.08 -25.18 24.39
N PHE A 515 0.60 -24.14 23.74
CA PHE A 515 0.64 -22.79 24.30
C PHE A 515 -0.76 -22.26 24.61
N SER A 516 -0.91 -21.59 25.75
CA SER A 516 -2.01 -20.71 26.13
C SER A 516 -1.46 -19.42 26.75
N LEU A 517 -2.30 -18.41 26.94
CA LEU A 517 -1.89 -17.15 27.58
C LEU A 517 -1.37 -17.32 29.02
N LYS A 518 -1.59 -18.50 29.62
CA LYS A 518 -1.11 -18.85 30.98
C LYS A 518 0.20 -19.63 30.97
N THR A 519 0.73 -19.98 29.81
CA THR A 519 1.99 -20.72 29.71
C THR A 519 3.16 -19.85 30.18
N LYS A 520 3.90 -20.33 31.18
CA LYS A 520 5.10 -19.64 31.71
C LYS A 520 6.41 -20.31 31.32
N ASP A 521 6.37 -21.64 31.18
CA ASP A 521 7.53 -22.44 30.84
C ASP A 521 7.54 -22.67 29.34
N MET A 522 8.27 -21.85 28.59
CA MET A 522 8.10 -21.71 27.14
C MET A 522 9.17 -22.45 26.35
N PHE A 523 8.74 -23.07 25.25
CA PHE A 523 9.63 -23.71 24.27
C PHE A 523 9.17 -23.42 22.83
N GLY A 524 10.07 -22.83 22.03
CA GLY A 524 9.88 -22.55 20.61
C GLY A 524 11.01 -23.14 19.78
N SER A 525 10.71 -23.69 18.60
CA SER A 525 11.73 -24.29 17.72
C SER A 525 11.32 -24.25 16.25
N ASN A 526 12.24 -24.66 15.39
CA ASN A 526 11.98 -24.89 13.97
C ASN A 526 11.07 -26.11 13.63
N GLY A 527 10.48 -26.78 14.61
CA GLY A 527 9.67 -27.98 14.42
C GLY A 527 10.49 -29.26 14.24
N ASN A 528 11.54 -29.24 13.41
CA ASN A 528 12.37 -30.42 13.09
C ASN A 528 13.07 -31.05 14.32
N ILE A 529 13.46 -30.22 15.30
CA ILE A 529 14.09 -30.69 16.54
C ILE A 529 13.17 -30.68 17.75
N HIS A 530 11.90 -30.28 17.61
CA HIS A 530 11.00 -29.98 18.73
C HIS A 530 10.87 -31.15 19.71
N ALA A 531 10.49 -32.34 19.22
CA ALA A 531 10.32 -33.53 20.05
C ALA A 531 11.64 -34.01 20.70
N LYS A 532 12.76 -33.94 19.98
CA LYS A 532 14.08 -34.36 20.48
C LYS A 532 14.56 -33.43 21.60
N MET A 533 14.33 -32.12 21.45
CA MET A 533 14.70 -31.13 22.45
C MET A 533 13.79 -31.19 23.68
N LEU A 534 12.48 -31.36 23.51
CA LEU A 534 11.54 -31.57 24.62
C LEU A 534 11.95 -32.75 25.51
N ALA A 535 12.44 -33.85 24.92
CA ALA A 535 12.94 -34.99 25.68
C ALA A 535 14.18 -34.66 26.54
N CYS A 536 14.91 -33.58 26.22
CA CYS A 536 16.05 -33.09 27.01
C CYS A 536 15.64 -32.13 28.13
N LEU A 537 14.45 -31.50 28.01
CA LEU A 537 13.93 -30.51 28.95
C LEU A 537 13.00 -31.12 30.02
N LYS A 538 12.64 -32.40 29.89
CA LYS A 538 11.74 -33.14 30.78
C LYS A 538 12.42 -33.70 32.03
#